data_AF-A0A2V6ESX1-F1
#
_entry.id   AF-A0A2V6ESX1-F1
#
_cell.length_a   1.000
_cell.length_b   1.000
_cell.length_c   1.000
_cell.angle_alpha   90.00
_cell.angle_beta   90.00
_cell.angle_gamma   90.00
#
_symmetry.space_group_name_H-M   'P 1'
#
loop_
_entity.id
_entity.type
_entity.pdbx_description
1 polymer ?
#
loop_
_entity_poly.entity_id
_entity_poly.type
_entity_poly.pdbx_seq_one_letter_code
_entity_poly.pdbx_strand_id
1 'polypeptide(L)'
;QATITVLPGCLFRLEVDGSHTRLTCVRGKIYAAPKSGPISAVEAGYVCKWPSDHGPAPAADAPQGQIDTTATIQVGRELRDLEARGRDRLPF
;
A
#
# COMPACT_ATOMS: atom_id res chain seq x y z
N GLN A 1 -0.56 14.53 -6.84
CA GLN A 1 -1.45 14.17 -5.70
C GLN A 1 -2.57 13.27 -6.21
N ALA A 2 -2.89 12.21 -5.47
CA ALA A 2 -3.96 11.27 -5.78
C ALA A 2 -4.83 11.03 -4.54
N THR A 3 -6.13 10.87 -4.73
CA THR A 3 -7.07 10.43 -3.70
C THR A 3 -7.05 8.91 -3.61
N ILE A 4 -6.77 8.37 -2.43
CA ILE A 4 -6.63 6.94 -2.19
C ILE A 4 -7.82 6.44 -1.37
N THR A 5 -8.58 5.50 -1.92
CA THR A 5 -9.68 4.81 -1.24
C THR A 5 -9.27 3.39 -0.92
N VAL A 6 -9.26 3.05 0.37
CA VAL A 6 -8.76 1.78 0.89
C VAL A 6 -9.92 0.96 1.44
N LEU A 7 -10.00 -0.31 1.03
CA LEU A 7 -10.98 -1.26 1.58
C LEU A 7 -10.50 -1.88 2.91
N PRO A 8 -11.41 -2.37 3.77
CA PRO A 8 -11.04 -3.05 5.00
C PRO A 8 -10.09 -4.22 4.75
N GLY A 9 -9.08 -4.37 5.63
CA GLY A 9 -8.12 -5.48 5.58
C GLY A 9 -6.96 -5.30 4.60
N CYS A 10 -6.89 -4.18 3.86
CA CYS A 10 -5.75 -3.88 3.01
C CYS A 10 -4.46 -3.67 3.82
N LEU A 11 -3.33 -4.07 3.23
CA LEU A 11 -1.99 -3.75 3.73
C LEU A 11 -1.22 -3.08 2.59
N PHE A 12 -0.70 -1.90 2.84
CA PHE A 12 -0.09 -1.07 1.81
C PHE A 12 0.94 -0.12 2.40
N ARG A 13 1.76 0.44 1.51
CA ARG A 13 2.65 1.56 1.80
C ARG A 13 2.26 2.74 0.94
N LEU A 14 2.09 3.90 1.57
CA LEU A 14 1.91 5.17 0.89
C LEU A 14 3.10 6.06 1.22
N GLU A 15 3.82 6.49 0.19
CA GLU A 15 4.87 7.50 0.30
C GLU A 15 4.40 8.74 -0.43
N VAL A 16 4.49 9.88 0.24
CA VAL A 16 4.14 11.18 -0.32
C VAL A 16 5.31 12.09 -0.09
N ASP A 17 5.88 12.60 -1.18
CA ASP A 17 6.83 13.71 -1.14
C ASP A 17 6.30 14.91 -1.93
N GLY A 18 7.07 16.00 -1.99
CA GLY A 18 6.65 17.23 -2.68
C GLY A 18 6.47 17.07 -4.20
N SER A 19 7.01 16.01 -4.79
CA SER A 19 7.04 15.77 -6.23
C SER A 19 6.13 14.62 -6.67
N HIS A 20 5.93 13.62 -5.81
CA HIS A 20 5.21 12.41 -6.17
C HIS A 20 4.50 11.74 -5.00
N THR A 21 3.49 10.95 -5.36
CA THR A 21 2.78 10.02 -4.50
C THR A 21 3.06 8.63 -5.01
N ARG A 22 3.62 7.75 -4.19
CA ARG A 22 3.85 6.34 -4.53
C ARG A 22 3.03 5.45 -3.60
N LEU A 23 2.29 4.52 -4.18
CA LEU A 23 1.48 3.55 -3.48
C LEU A 23 1.95 2.15 -3.85
N THR A 24 2.32 1.35 -2.85
CA THR A 24 2.64 -0.07 -3.01
C THR A 24 1.56 -0.89 -2.29
N CYS A 25 0.79 -1.68 -3.02
CA CYS A 25 -0.25 -2.54 -2.44
C CYS A 25 0.32 -3.94 -2.17
N VAL A 26 0.27 -4.38 -0.91
CA VAL A 26 0.80 -5.68 -0.47
C VAL A 26 -0.32 -6.70 -0.25
N ARG A 27 -1.48 -6.24 0.22
CA ARG A 27 -2.67 -7.09 0.43
C ARG A 27 -3.93 -6.30 0.13
N GLY A 28 -4.89 -6.97 -0.49
CA GLY A 28 -6.20 -6.41 -0.82
C GLY A 28 -6.18 -5.64 -2.13
N LYS A 29 -7.08 -4.65 -2.22
CA LYS A 29 -7.30 -3.84 -3.42
C LYS A 29 -7.52 -2.39 -3.02
N ILE A 30 -6.84 -1.48 -3.70
CA ILE A 30 -6.89 -0.05 -3.41
C ILE A 30 -7.32 0.70 -4.67
N TYR A 31 -8.23 1.65 -4.53
CA TYR A 31 -8.63 2.52 -5.64
C TYR A 31 -7.91 3.85 -5.51
N ALA A 32 -7.23 4.26 -6.57
CA ALA A 32 -6.50 5.52 -6.60
C ALA A 32 -7.03 6.40 -7.73
N ALA A 33 -7.40 7.63 -7.39
CA ALA A 33 -7.89 8.63 -8.32
C ALA A 33 -6.87 9.79 -8.39
N PRO A 34 -6.03 9.87 -9.42
CA PRO A 34 -5.15 11.03 -9.59
C PRO A 34 -5.95 12.31 -9.87
N LYS A 35 -5.35 13.48 -9.60
CA LYS A 35 -5.98 14.79 -9.87
C LYS A 35 -6.40 14.95 -11.35
N SER A 36 -5.67 14.33 -12.26
CA SER A 36 -5.99 14.24 -13.68
C SER A 36 -5.75 12.79 -14.12
N GLY A 37 -6.74 12.16 -14.74
CA GLY A 37 -6.67 10.78 -15.23
C GLY A 37 -7.73 9.85 -14.63
N PRO A 38 -7.80 8.61 -15.12
CA PRO A 38 -8.79 7.63 -14.70
C PRO A 38 -8.49 7.06 -13.31
N ILE A 39 -9.55 6.66 -12.60
CA ILE A 39 -9.43 5.87 -11.37
C ILE A 39 -8.80 4.53 -11.71
N SER A 40 -7.74 4.17 -10.99
CA SER A 40 -7.04 2.91 -11.17
C SER A 40 -7.17 2.04 -9.94
N ALA A 41 -7.42 0.75 -10.16
CA ALA A 41 -7.28 -0.25 -9.11
C ALA A 41 -5.81 -0.68 -9.00
N VAL A 42 -5.28 -0.66 -7.79
CA VAL A 42 -3.96 -1.17 -7.44
C VAL A 42 -4.18 -2.44 -6.63
N GLU A 43 -3.89 -3.57 -7.26
CA GLU A 43 -4.05 -4.89 -6.65
C GLU A 43 -2.80 -5.29 -5.86
N ALA A 44 -2.93 -6.28 -4.98
CA ALA A 44 -1.80 -6.81 -4.22
C ALA A 44 -0.65 -7.23 -5.16
N GLY A 45 0.57 -6.83 -4.81
CA GLY A 45 1.75 -7.05 -5.63
C GLY A 45 2.00 -5.97 -6.69
N TYR A 46 1.23 -4.88 -6.71
CA TYR A 46 1.43 -3.75 -7.62
C TYR A 46 1.87 -2.46 -6.93
N VAL A 47 2.57 -1.63 -7.67
CA VAL A 47 2.99 -0.28 -7.30
C VAL A 47 2.46 0.73 -8.32
N CYS A 48 2.00 1.88 -7.83
CA CYS A 48 1.66 3.04 -8.63
C CYS A 48 2.43 4.27 -8.16
N LYS A 49 2.75 5.16 -9.10
CA LYS A 49 3.37 6.45 -8.81
C LYS A 49 2.59 7.54 -9.54
N TRP A 50 2.40 8.69 -8.91
CA TRP A 50 1.78 9.87 -9.53
C TRP A 50 2.62 11.12 -9.25
N PRO A 51 2.77 12.05 -10.21
CA PRO A 51 2.31 11.94 -11.60
C PRO A 51 3.09 10.87 -12.37
N SER A 52 2.41 10.19 -13.29
CA SER A 52 2.97 9.16 -14.18
C SER A 52 2.01 8.96 -15.34
N ASP A 53 2.55 8.76 -16.54
CA ASP A 53 1.78 8.37 -17.73
C ASP A 53 1.54 6.84 -17.78
N HIS A 54 2.18 6.10 -16.88
CA HIS A 54 2.07 4.66 -16.76
C HIS A 54 1.14 4.27 -15.61
N GLY A 55 0.36 3.20 -15.83
CA GLY A 55 -0.50 2.58 -14.84
C GLY A 55 0.26 1.79 -13.76
N PRO A 56 -0.46 1.01 -12.94
CA PRO A 56 0.15 0.11 -11.97
C PRO A 56 1.17 -0.84 -12.62
N ALA A 57 2.35 -0.95 -12.01
CA ALA A 57 3.39 -1.90 -12.42
C ALA A 57 3.54 -2.99 -11.35
N PRO A 58 3.95 -4.22 -11.71
CA PRO A 58 4.27 -5.24 -10.72
C PRO A 58 5.37 -4.74 -9.78
N ALA A 59 5.16 -4.86 -8.47
CA ALA A 59 6.13 -4.47 -7.47
C ALA A 59 7.41 -5.31 -7.54
N ALA A 60 7.32 -6.53 -8.10
CA ALA A 60 8.48 -7.38 -8.38
C ALA A 60 9.41 -6.81 -9.44
N ASP A 61 8.89 -6.01 -10.37
CA ASP A 61 9.66 -5.45 -11.49
C ASP A 61 10.29 -4.10 -11.14
N ALA A 62 9.95 -3.53 -9.97
CA ALA A 62 10.48 -2.29 -9.46
C ALA A 62 11.38 -2.56 -8.23
N PRO A 63 12.68 -2.18 -8.25
CA PRO A 63 13.56 -2.39 -7.09
C PRO A 63 13.00 -1.81 -5.79
N GLN A 64 12.41 -0.61 -5.87
CA GLN A 64 11.75 0.02 -4.72
C GLN A 64 10.46 -0.71 -4.33
N GLY A 65 9.73 -1.28 -5.30
CA GLY A 65 8.52 -2.07 -5.04
C GLY A 65 8.80 -3.33 -4.22
N GLN A 66 9.92 -4.02 -4.48
CA GLN A 66 10.35 -5.18 -3.69
C GLN A 66 10.72 -4.80 -2.24
N ILE A 67 11.48 -3.70 -2.08
CA ILE A 67 11.87 -3.17 -0.77
C ILE A 67 10.62 -2.77 0.02
N ASP A 68 9.72 -2.00 -0.61
CA ASP A 68 8.48 -1.53 0.00
C ASP A 68 7.60 -2.72 0.41
N THR A 69 7.47 -3.72 -0.45
CA THR A 69 6.68 -4.93 -0.17
C THR A 69 7.23 -5.69 1.03
N THR A 70 8.55 -5.94 1.06
CA THR A 70 9.18 -6.70 2.14
C THR A 70 9.05 -5.99 3.49
N ALA A 71 9.35 -4.69 3.52
CA ALA A 71 9.22 -3.88 4.73
C ALA A 71 7.78 -3.84 5.25
N THR A 72 6.81 -3.66 4.35
CA THR A 72 5.38 -3.61 4.71
C THR A 72 4.84 -4.95 5.20
N ILE A 73 5.30 -6.07 4.63
CA ILE A 73 4.96 -7.41 5.15
C ILE A 73 5.48 -7.58 6.57
N GLN A 74 6.71 -7.15 6.84
CA GLN A 74 7.33 -7.26 8.16
C GLN A 74 6.55 -6.45 9.21
N VAL A 75 6.28 -5.18 8.93
CA VAL A 75 5.45 -4.34 9.81
C VAL A 75 4.05 -4.94 10.00
N GLY A 76 3.46 -5.50 8.95
CA GLY A 76 2.16 -6.17 9.03
C GLY A 76 2.16 -7.47 9.86
N ARG A 77 3.33 -8.09 10.09
CA ARG A 77 3.48 -9.21 11.04
C ARG A 77 3.59 -8.68 12.46
N GLU A 78 4.46 -7.69 12.68
CA GLU A 78 4.64 -7.06 13.99
C GLU A 78 3.34 -6.47 14.53
N LEU A 79 2.53 -5.83 13.68
CA LEU A 79 1.23 -5.31 14.08
C LEU A 79 0.27 -6.41 14.55
N ARG A 80 0.24 -7.56 13.85
CA ARG A 80 -0.59 -8.71 14.25
C ARG A 80 -0.13 -9.30 15.58
N ASP A 81 1.17 -9.37 15.80
CA ASP A 81 1.73 -9.86 17.06
C ASP A 81 1.39 -8.91 18.22
N LEU A 82 1.41 -7.60 17.98
CA LEU A 82 0.99 -6.59 18.96
C LEU A 82 -0.51 -6.69 19.28
N GLU A 83 -1.36 -6.87 18.28
CA GLU A 83 -2.81 -7.07 18.46
C GLU A 83 -3.11 -8.33 19.27
N ALA A 84 -2.42 -9.45 18.98
CA ALA A 84 -2.56 -10.69 19.72
C ALA A 84 -2.19 -10.53 21.20
N ARG A 85 -1.03 -9.91 21.47
CA ARG A 85 -0.58 -9.61 22.84
C ARG A 85 -1.52 -8.66 23.58
N GLY A 86 -2.14 -7.72 22.88
CA GLY A 86 -3.15 -6.82 23.45
C GLY A 86 -4.42 -7.56 23.83
N ARG A 87 -4.84 -8.54 23.02
CA ARG A 87 -6.02 -9.37 23.28
C ARG A 87 -5.83 -10.29 24.48
N ASP A 88 -4.64 -10.87 24.65
CA ASP A 88 -4.28 -11.71 25.80
C ASP A 88 -4.23 -10.93 27.13
N ARG A 89 -4.25 -9.59 27.08
CA ARG A 89 -4.20 -8.69 28.25
C ARG A 89 -5.56 -8.16 28.70
N LEU A 90 -6.64 -8.45 27.99
CA LEU A 90 -7.99 -8.06 28.42
C LEU A 90 -8.47 -9.08 29.48
N PRO A 91 -8.85 -8.66 30.70
CA PRO A 91 -9.48 -9.54 31.65
C PRO A 91 -10.84 -9.98 31.11
N PHE A 92 -11.12 -11.28 31.25
CA PHE A 92 -12.37 -11.95 30.87
C PHE A 92 -13.61 -11.25 31.44
#